data_AF-A0A158R2M7-F1
#
_entry.id   AF-A0A158R2M7-F1
#
_cell.length_a   1.000
_cell.length_b   1.000
_cell.length_c   1.000
_cell.angle_alpha   90.00
_cell.angle_beta   90.00
_cell.angle_gamma   90.00
#
_symmetry.space_group_name_H-M   'P 1'
#
loop_
_entity.id
_entity.type
_entity.pdbx_description
1 polymer ?
#
loop_
_entity_poly.entity_id
_entity_poly.type
_entity_poly.pdbx_seq_one_letter_code
_entity_poly.pdbx_strand_id
1 'polypeptide(L)'
;MPYMLISTQIRMEAGPTFVGDGDSDKELMERLWAKPSQQLGNEFVEYMTALAPRQVLNILEKEGWKVVQTSTLVKIAAGGFLVGSTALYLAQKSVQRKVRGLPHYTESLRIISDHERAKNALGPPIKVGSVDLADRRHNYVGKTTSMLRIPVTGTVSCGYLEVMAVRDDESAPFVTAKIRLVMDDVAVSVYDTGRWAEVDADKSVQSS
;
A
#
# COMPACT_ATOMS: atom_id res chain seq x y z
N MET A 1 2.60 -12.87 -41.82
CA MET A 1 2.78 -12.36 -40.44
C MET A 1 1.44 -12.45 -39.71
N PRO A 2 1.34 -13.09 -38.53
CA PRO A 2 0.04 -13.30 -37.86
C PRO A 2 -0.40 -12.14 -36.96
N TYR A 3 0.53 -11.27 -36.54
CA TYR A 3 0.27 -10.11 -35.70
C TYR A 3 0.91 -8.88 -36.34
N MET A 4 0.29 -7.73 -36.11
CA MET A 4 0.71 -6.44 -36.63
C MET A 4 0.39 -5.37 -35.58
N LEU A 5 1.32 -4.43 -35.40
CA LEU A 5 1.14 -3.29 -34.53
C LEU A 5 1.10 -2.03 -35.38
N ILE A 6 0.06 -1.22 -35.19
CA ILE A 6 -0.06 0.09 -35.83
C ILE A 6 -0.08 1.17 -34.75
N SER A 7 0.47 2.33 -35.06
CA SER A 7 0.47 3.47 -34.15
C SER A 7 0.25 4.77 -34.92
N THR A 8 -0.22 5.80 -34.24
CA THR A 8 -0.34 7.16 -34.79
C THR A 8 0.21 8.16 -33.79
N GLN A 9 0.61 9.32 -34.27
CA GLN A 9 1.06 10.41 -33.42
C GLN A 9 -0.05 11.43 -33.21
N ILE A 10 -0.21 11.87 -31.95
CA ILE A 10 -0.95 13.07 -31.50
C ILE A 10 -2.48 13.03 -31.72
N ARG A 11 -2.97 12.84 -32.95
CA ARG A 11 -4.41 12.89 -33.31
C ARG A 11 -4.83 11.62 -34.05
N MET A 12 -6.07 11.19 -33.85
CA MET A 12 -6.62 9.98 -34.49
C MET A 12 -7.39 10.30 -35.77
N GLU A 13 -7.80 11.54 -35.93
CA GLU A 13 -8.55 12.06 -37.07
C GLU A 13 -7.71 12.31 -38.32
N ALA A 14 -6.38 12.42 -38.17
CA ALA A 14 -5.44 12.68 -39.25
C ALA A 14 -4.23 11.74 -39.15
N GLY A 15 -3.64 11.41 -40.31
CA GLY A 15 -2.36 10.69 -40.36
C GLY A 15 -1.17 11.60 -39.99
N PRO A 16 0.05 11.05 -39.96
CA PRO A 16 0.42 9.73 -40.48
C PRO A 16 0.22 8.57 -39.49
N THR A 17 -0.04 7.38 -40.01
CA THR A 17 -0.10 6.12 -39.24
C THR A 17 1.14 5.28 -39.56
N PHE A 18 1.84 4.80 -38.54
CA PHE A 18 2.93 3.84 -38.64
C PHE A 18 2.33 2.43 -38.65
N VAL A 19 2.75 1.61 -39.61
CA VAL A 19 2.10 0.32 -39.91
C VAL A 19 3.07 -0.86 -39.99
N GLY A 20 4.37 -0.64 -39.79
CA GLY A 20 5.33 -1.74 -39.80
C GLY A 20 6.77 -1.28 -39.65
N ASP A 21 7.66 -2.26 -39.65
CA ASP A 21 9.11 -2.16 -39.56
C ASP A 21 9.80 -2.73 -40.81
N GLY A 22 11.12 -2.75 -40.85
CA GLY A 22 11.91 -3.25 -41.99
C GLY A 22 11.65 -4.73 -42.37
N ASP A 23 11.15 -5.54 -41.43
CA ASP A 23 10.85 -6.97 -41.64
C ASP A 23 9.38 -7.23 -41.99
N SER A 24 8.59 -6.17 -42.14
CA SER A 24 7.17 -6.26 -42.46
C SER A 24 6.90 -6.73 -43.89
N ASP A 25 5.77 -7.42 -44.09
CA ASP A 25 5.34 -7.98 -45.36
C ASP A 25 5.14 -6.88 -46.40
N LYS A 26 6.00 -6.88 -47.43
CA LYS A 26 6.06 -5.82 -48.44
C LYS A 26 4.77 -5.70 -49.24
N GLU A 27 4.08 -6.82 -49.53
CA GLU A 27 2.81 -6.79 -50.24
C GLU A 27 1.73 -6.11 -49.40
N LEU A 28 1.71 -6.40 -48.09
CA LEU A 28 0.78 -5.77 -47.16
C LEU A 28 1.07 -4.27 -47.00
N MET A 29 2.35 -3.88 -46.88
CA MET A 29 2.75 -2.46 -46.80
C MET A 29 2.32 -1.68 -48.05
N GLU A 30 2.44 -2.29 -49.23
CA GLU A 30 2.00 -1.69 -50.49
C GLU A 30 0.48 -1.48 -50.53
N ARG A 31 -0.32 -2.47 -50.07
CA ARG A 31 -1.79 -2.34 -49.96
C ARG A 31 -2.23 -1.23 -49.00
N LEU A 32 -1.45 -0.97 -47.95
CA LEU A 32 -1.69 0.12 -46.98
C LEU A 32 -1.19 1.49 -47.47
N TRP A 33 -0.63 1.55 -48.69
CA TRP A 33 0.04 2.72 -49.26
C TRP A 33 1.13 3.27 -48.35
N ALA A 34 1.83 2.37 -47.65
CA ALA A 34 2.89 2.73 -46.72
C ALA A 34 4.21 2.89 -47.46
N LYS A 35 4.99 3.89 -47.04
CA LYS A 35 6.35 4.15 -47.55
C LYS A 35 7.36 3.89 -46.43
N PRO A 36 8.52 3.28 -46.74
CA PRO A 36 9.59 3.18 -45.77
C PRO A 36 10.08 4.60 -45.44
N SER A 37 10.22 4.86 -44.16
CA SER A 37 10.70 6.11 -43.59
C SER A 37 11.75 5.78 -42.55
N GLN A 38 12.85 6.52 -42.56
CA GLN A 38 13.87 6.45 -41.54
C GLN A 38 14.03 7.86 -40.98
N GLN A 39 13.59 8.06 -39.74
CA GLN A 39 13.75 9.34 -39.07
C GLN A 39 15.22 9.55 -38.72
N LEU A 40 15.68 10.80 -38.81
CA LEU A 40 17.05 11.17 -38.47
C LEU A 40 17.32 10.83 -37.00
N GLY A 41 18.30 9.97 -36.76
CA GLY A 41 18.64 9.46 -35.42
C GLY A 41 18.15 8.04 -35.14
N ASN A 42 17.32 7.45 -36.00
CA ASN A 42 16.89 6.06 -35.88
C ASN A 42 17.76 5.15 -36.76
N GLU A 43 18.21 4.03 -36.20
CA GLU A 43 18.94 2.97 -36.92
C GLU A 43 18.01 2.00 -37.66
N PHE A 44 16.69 2.16 -37.52
CA PHE A 44 15.67 1.27 -38.04
C PHE A 44 14.73 1.97 -39.03
N VAL A 45 14.18 1.18 -39.95
CA VAL A 45 13.21 1.63 -40.96
C VAL A 45 11.81 1.32 -40.48
N GLU A 46 10.90 2.28 -40.59
CA GLU A 46 9.49 2.12 -40.28
C GLU A 46 8.63 2.41 -41.52
N TYR A 47 7.56 1.65 -41.71
CA TYR A 47 6.58 1.91 -42.74
C TYR A 47 5.52 2.89 -42.24
N MET A 48 5.34 3.98 -42.98
CA MET A 48 4.41 5.05 -42.66
C MET A 48 3.44 5.28 -43.81
N THR A 49 2.15 5.42 -43.51
CA THR A 49 1.10 5.83 -44.46
C THR A 49 0.48 7.17 -44.04
N ALA A 50 0.07 7.97 -45.02
CA ALA A 50 -0.60 9.25 -44.77
C ALA A 50 -2.05 9.08 -44.29
N LEU A 51 -2.59 7.85 -44.38
CA LEU A 51 -3.94 7.54 -43.94
C LEU A 51 -4.13 7.72 -42.43
N ALA A 52 -5.34 8.11 -42.03
CA ALA A 52 -5.73 8.09 -40.63
C ALA A 52 -5.87 6.64 -40.12
N PRO A 53 -5.66 6.37 -38.83
CA PRO A 53 -5.71 5.01 -38.26
C PRO A 53 -7.00 4.26 -38.58
N ARG A 54 -8.14 4.95 -38.59
CA ARG A 54 -9.43 4.36 -38.95
C ARG A 54 -9.46 3.83 -40.38
N GLN A 55 -8.83 4.55 -41.32
CA GLN A 55 -8.76 4.11 -42.72
C GLN A 55 -7.83 2.89 -42.85
N VAL A 56 -6.70 2.91 -42.16
CA VAL A 56 -5.78 1.76 -42.07
C VAL A 56 -6.49 0.53 -41.53
N LEU A 57 -7.20 0.66 -40.40
CA LEU A 57 -7.97 -0.43 -39.80
C LEU A 57 -9.04 -1.00 -40.76
N ASN A 58 -9.72 -0.15 -41.54
CA ASN A 58 -10.70 -0.61 -42.53
C ASN A 58 -10.05 -1.42 -43.67
N ILE A 59 -8.83 -1.05 -44.08
CA ILE A 59 -8.08 -1.82 -45.10
C ILE A 59 -7.64 -3.16 -44.50
N LEU A 60 -7.07 -3.14 -43.30
CA LEU A 60 -6.66 -4.35 -42.58
C LEU A 60 -7.84 -5.32 -42.38
N GLU A 61 -9.03 -4.82 -42.04
CA GLU A 61 -10.22 -5.66 -41.90
C GLU A 61 -10.61 -6.34 -43.23
N LYS A 62 -10.50 -5.65 -44.38
CA LYS A 62 -10.72 -6.25 -45.71
C LYS A 62 -9.68 -7.31 -46.05
N GLU A 63 -8.45 -7.14 -45.59
CA GLU A 63 -7.35 -8.11 -45.70
C GLU A 63 -7.50 -9.28 -44.70
N GLY A 64 -8.59 -9.32 -43.93
CA GLY A 64 -8.91 -10.40 -42.99
C GLY A 64 -8.33 -10.24 -41.59
N TRP A 65 -7.73 -9.10 -41.27
CA TRP A 65 -7.20 -8.81 -39.94
C TRP A 65 -8.32 -8.45 -38.97
N LYS A 66 -8.10 -8.75 -37.68
CA LYS A 66 -8.99 -8.36 -36.58
C LYS A 66 -8.22 -7.61 -35.51
N VAL A 67 -8.83 -6.56 -34.96
CA VAL A 67 -8.25 -5.81 -33.84
C VAL A 67 -8.20 -6.71 -32.61
N VAL A 68 -6.99 -6.99 -32.12
CA VAL A 68 -6.79 -7.71 -30.86
C VAL A 68 -6.73 -6.69 -29.72
N GLN A 69 -7.78 -6.65 -28.90
CA GLN A 69 -7.81 -5.77 -27.73
C GLN A 69 -6.82 -6.22 -26.66
N THR A 70 -6.11 -5.28 -26.03
CA THR A 70 -5.19 -5.48 -24.89
C THR A 70 -5.89 -5.94 -23.59
N SER A 71 -7.16 -6.33 -23.66
CA SER A 71 -8.01 -6.69 -22.51
C SER A 71 -7.43 -7.81 -21.65
N THR A 72 -6.64 -8.71 -22.23
CA THR A 72 -6.01 -9.83 -21.49
C THR A 72 -4.99 -9.32 -20.46
N LEU A 73 -4.15 -8.35 -20.82
CA LEU A 73 -3.16 -7.79 -19.89
C LEU A 73 -3.85 -7.02 -18.75
N VAL A 74 -4.88 -6.24 -19.08
CA VAL A 74 -5.68 -5.50 -18.10
C VAL A 74 -6.40 -6.44 -17.13
N LYS A 75 -6.97 -7.55 -17.63
CA LYS A 75 -7.63 -8.57 -16.80
C LYS A 75 -6.64 -9.26 -15.85
N ILE A 76 -5.45 -9.61 -16.33
CA ILE A 76 -4.40 -10.23 -15.50
C ILE A 76 -3.90 -9.25 -14.45
N ALA A 77 -3.60 -8.01 -14.83
CA ALA A 77 -3.14 -6.97 -13.90
C ALA A 77 -4.19 -6.65 -12.83
N ALA A 78 -5.45 -6.49 -13.23
CA ALA A 78 -6.56 -6.26 -12.31
C ALA A 78 -6.78 -7.45 -11.35
N GLY A 79 -6.74 -8.67 -11.88
CA GLY A 79 -6.83 -9.90 -11.08
C GLY A 79 -5.69 -10.02 -10.06
N GLY A 80 -4.45 -9.79 -10.51
CA GLY A 80 -3.27 -9.81 -9.65
C GLY A 80 -3.33 -8.76 -8.53
N PHE A 81 -3.77 -7.54 -8.85
CA PHE A 81 -3.95 -6.47 -7.87
C PHE A 81 -4.99 -6.83 -6.79
N LEU A 82 -6.14 -7.40 -7.18
CA LEU A 82 -7.19 -7.78 -6.23
C LEU A 82 -6.73 -8.90 -5.28
N VAL A 83 -6.06 -9.93 -5.82
CA VAL A 83 -5.54 -11.03 -5.01
C VAL A 83 -4.44 -10.53 -4.06
N GLY A 84 -3.48 -9.74 -4.57
CA GLY A 84 -2.38 -9.21 -3.78
C GLY A 84 -2.85 -8.30 -2.65
N SER A 85 -3.73 -7.34 -2.94
CA SER A 85 -4.28 -6.42 -1.94
C SER A 85 -5.11 -7.13 -0.87
N THR A 86 -5.91 -8.14 -1.26
CA THR A 86 -6.67 -8.96 -0.32
C THR A 86 -5.76 -9.77 0.60
N ALA A 87 -4.72 -10.40 0.07
CA ALA A 87 -3.75 -11.15 0.86
C ALA A 87 -3.05 -10.24 1.89
N LEU A 88 -2.62 -9.04 1.47
CA LEU A 88 -1.99 -8.06 2.35
C LEU A 88 -2.95 -7.61 3.46
N TYR A 89 -4.20 -7.30 3.13
CA TYR A 89 -5.24 -6.96 4.10
C TYR A 89 -5.45 -8.07 5.14
N LEU A 90 -5.57 -9.33 4.70
CA LEU A 90 -5.75 -10.47 5.59
C LEU A 90 -4.54 -10.70 6.50
N ALA A 91 -3.32 -10.54 5.97
CA ALA A 91 -2.09 -10.62 6.77
C ALA A 91 -2.07 -9.54 7.86
N GLN A 92 -2.35 -8.28 7.49
CA GLN A 92 -2.43 -7.17 8.45
C GLN A 92 -3.51 -7.43 9.52
N LYS A 93 -4.70 -7.89 9.11
CA LYS A 93 -5.80 -8.25 10.03
C LYS A 93 -5.44 -9.39 10.96
N SER A 94 -4.69 -10.39 10.49
CA SER A 94 -4.20 -11.51 11.29
C SER A 94 -3.22 -11.02 12.37
N VAL A 95 -2.26 -10.16 12.02
CA VAL A 95 -1.32 -9.58 12.99
C VAL A 95 -2.06 -8.72 14.02
N GLN A 96 -3.01 -7.88 13.60
CA GLN A 96 -3.84 -7.09 14.52
C GLN A 96 -4.61 -7.97 15.50
N ARG A 97 -5.18 -9.10 15.06
CA ARG A 97 -5.84 -10.07 15.95
C ARG A 97 -4.88 -10.65 16.98
N LYS A 98 -3.64 -10.97 16.58
CA LYS A 98 -2.61 -11.47 17.52
C LYS A 98 -2.24 -10.40 18.55
N VAL A 99 -2.03 -9.15 18.12
CA VAL A 99 -1.73 -8.02 19.02
C VAL A 99 -2.86 -7.82 20.03
N ARG A 100 -4.11 -7.83 19.57
CA ARG A 100 -5.30 -7.71 20.44
C ARG A 100 -5.49 -8.89 21.40
N GLY A 101 -4.89 -10.04 21.09
CA GLY A 101 -4.91 -11.23 21.94
C GLY A 101 -3.80 -11.27 23.00
N LEU A 102 -2.90 -10.28 23.04
CA LEU A 102 -1.83 -10.23 24.04
C LEU A 102 -2.41 -9.94 25.44
N PRO A 103 -1.93 -10.59 26.52
CA PRO A 103 -2.46 -10.38 27.86
C PRO A 103 -2.40 -8.92 28.33
N HIS A 104 -1.26 -8.25 28.09
CA HIS A 104 -1.09 -6.85 28.44
C HIS A 104 -1.95 -5.90 27.59
N TYR A 105 -2.35 -6.31 26.37
CA TYR A 105 -3.30 -5.53 25.57
C TYR A 105 -4.67 -5.50 26.26
N THR A 106 -5.23 -6.66 26.61
CA THR A 106 -6.56 -6.74 27.24
C THR A 106 -6.56 -6.20 28.67
N GLU A 107 -5.50 -6.48 29.43
CA GLU A 107 -5.34 -5.97 30.80
C GLU A 107 -5.27 -4.43 30.81
N SER A 108 -4.49 -3.83 29.91
CA SER A 108 -4.37 -2.37 29.86
C SER A 108 -5.70 -1.67 29.56
N LEU A 109 -6.52 -2.26 28.69
CA LEU A 109 -7.87 -1.76 28.40
C LEU A 109 -8.82 -1.86 29.60
N ARG A 110 -8.67 -2.89 30.43
CA ARG A 110 -9.43 -3.01 31.69
C ARG A 110 -8.97 -1.95 32.71
N ILE A 111 -7.66 -1.76 32.84
CA ILE A 111 -7.11 -0.76 33.78
C ILE A 111 -7.55 0.65 33.37
N ILE A 112 -7.46 1.00 32.08
CA ILE A 112 -7.86 2.34 31.61
C ILE A 112 -9.37 2.55 31.71
N SER A 113 -10.19 1.50 31.50
CA SER A 113 -11.65 1.60 31.62
C SER A 113 -12.11 1.82 33.04
N ASP A 114 -11.31 1.45 34.05
CA ASP A 114 -11.65 1.62 35.47
C ASP A 114 -11.03 2.90 36.06
N HIS A 115 -10.09 3.54 35.35
CA HIS A 115 -9.35 4.68 35.87
C HIS A 115 -10.07 6.02 35.68
N GLU A 116 -10.59 6.60 36.78
CA GLU A 116 -11.40 7.83 36.78
C GLU A 116 -10.74 9.02 36.07
N ARG A 117 -9.43 9.25 36.30
CA ARG A 117 -8.72 10.34 35.62
C ARG A 117 -8.67 10.17 34.10
N ALA A 118 -8.61 8.92 33.63
CA ALA A 118 -8.56 8.63 32.20
C ALA A 118 -9.93 8.76 31.55
N LYS A 119 -10.99 8.31 32.24
CA LYS A 119 -12.39 8.55 31.82
C LYS A 119 -12.69 10.03 31.69
N ASN A 120 -12.28 10.84 32.68
CA ASN A 120 -12.52 12.28 32.66
C ASN A 120 -11.71 12.98 31.57
N ALA A 121 -10.48 12.53 31.29
CA ALA A 121 -9.63 13.10 30.26
C ALA A 121 -10.09 12.75 28.82
N LEU A 122 -10.44 11.48 28.57
CA LEU A 122 -10.84 11.02 27.24
C LEU A 122 -12.33 11.25 26.96
N GLY A 123 -13.18 11.12 27.97
CA GLY A 123 -14.63 11.12 27.86
C GLY A 123 -15.20 9.76 27.42
N PRO A 124 -16.10 9.12 28.18
CA PRO A 124 -16.71 7.86 27.77
C PRO A 124 -17.66 8.04 26.57
N PRO A 125 -17.87 7.01 25.73
CA PRO A 125 -17.19 5.71 25.74
C PRO A 125 -15.79 5.76 25.12
N ILE A 126 -14.84 5.05 25.72
CA ILE A 126 -13.47 4.92 25.18
C ILE A 126 -13.48 3.90 24.04
N LYS A 127 -13.16 4.35 22.83
CA LYS A 127 -12.96 3.52 21.64
C LYS A 127 -11.48 3.27 21.42
N VAL A 128 -11.17 2.08 20.92
CA VAL A 128 -9.79 1.63 20.70
C VAL A 128 -9.56 1.41 19.21
N GLY A 129 -8.49 1.98 18.67
CA GLY A 129 -8.13 1.85 17.26
C GLY A 129 -7.26 0.61 16.97
N SER A 130 -6.52 0.68 15.87
CA SER A 130 -5.55 -0.34 15.47
C SER A 130 -4.15 0.14 15.79
N VAL A 131 -3.30 -0.78 16.27
CA VAL A 131 -1.90 -0.46 16.54
C VAL A 131 -1.17 -0.22 15.22
N ASP A 132 -0.35 0.82 15.13
CA ASP A 132 0.48 1.03 13.94
C ASP A 132 1.64 0.03 13.93
N LEU A 133 1.54 -0.98 13.07
CA LEU A 133 2.54 -2.05 12.95
C LEU A 133 3.81 -1.59 12.22
N ALA A 134 3.78 -0.45 11.53
CA ALA A 134 4.95 0.11 10.86
C ALA A 134 5.86 0.86 11.84
N ASP A 135 5.30 1.42 12.92
CA ASP A 135 6.05 2.09 13.98
C ASP A 135 6.76 1.08 14.90
N ARG A 136 7.89 0.54 14.44
CA ARG A 136 8.70 -0.40 15.21
C ARG A 136 9.41 0.22 16.41
N ARG A 137 9.39 1.55 16.55
CA ARG A 137 10.03 2.25 17.69
C ARG A 137 9.12 2.18 18.92
N HIS A 138 7.82 2.37 18.74
CA HIS A 138 6.85 2.35 19.83
C HIS A 138 5.96 1.09 19.85
N ASN A 139 5.99 0.28 18.80
CA ASN A 139 5.24 -0.98 18.70
C ASN A 139 6.16 -2.15 18.40
N TYR A 140 6.50 -2.93 19.43
CA TYR A 140 7.29 -4.14 19.29
C TYR A 140 6.96 -5.16 20.36
N VAL A 141 7.09 -6.43 20.00
CA VAL A 141 7.06 -7.56 20.93
C VAL A 141 8.41 -8.25 20.84
N GLY A 142 9.26 -8.01 21.83
CA GLY A 142 10.60 -8.57 21.92
C GLY A 142 10.62 -9.91 22.65
N LYS A 143 11.84 -10.35 23.02
CA LYS A 143 12.03 -11.60 23.77
C LYS A 143 11.56 -11.52 25.21
N THR A 144 11.85 -10.42 25.91
CA THR A 144 11.50 -10.24 27.33
C THR A 144 10.70 -8.96 27.59
N THR A 145 10.68 -8.04 26.63
CA THR A 145 9.97 -6.76 26.73
C THR A 145 9.02 -6.56 25.55
N SER A 146 7.87 -5.96 25.79
CA SER A 146 6.88 -5.58 24.80
C SER A 146 6.44 -4.15 25.03
N MET A 147 6.31 -3.36 23.97
CA MET A 147 5.73 -2.03 23.99
C MET A 147 4.66 -1.93 22.91
N LEU A 148 3.47 -1.49 23.30
CA LEU A 148 2.34 -1.25 22.39
C LEU A 148 1.80 0.16 22.61
N ARG A 149 1.77 0.95 21.55
CA ARG A 149 1.11 2.24 21.44
C ARG A 149 -0.27 2.05 20.80
N ILE A 150 -1.29 2.02 21.63
CA ILE A 150 -2.67 1.73 21.25
C ILE A 150 -3.43 3.06 21.13
N PRO A 151 -3.93 3.45 19.95
CA PRO A 151 -4.73 4.66 19.82
C PRO A 151 -6.06 4.51 20.56
N VAL A 152 -6.41 5.52 21.36
CA VAL A 152 -7.65 5.60 22.13
C VAL A 152 -8.37 6.92 21.83
N THR A 153 -9.69 6.86 21.79
CA THR A 153 -10.54 8.03 21.48
C THR A 153 -11.76 8.01 22.37
N GLY A 154 -12.05 9.12 23.03
CA GLY A 154 -13.30 9.32 23.73
C GLY A 154 -14.11 10.48 23.15
N THR A 155 -15.10 10.95 23.90
CA THR A 155 -15.98 12.07 23.50
C THR A 155 -15.35 13.45 23.72
N VAL A 156 -14.34 13.54 24.60
CA VAL A 156 -13.66 14.78 24.95
C VAL A 156 -12.34 14.91 24.21
N SER A 157 -11.52 13.85 24.22
CA SER A 157 -10.18 13.89 23.65
C SER A 157 -9.75 12.54 23.07
N CYS A 158 -8.63 12.54 22.36
CA CYS A 158 -7.98 11.36 21.82
C CYS A 158 -6.51 11.32 22.24
N GLY A 159 -5.88 10.16 22.10
CA GLY A 159 -4.49 9.98 22.43
C GLY A 159 -4.04 8.55 22.22
N TYR A 160 -2.96 8.19 22.92
CA TYR A 160 -2.35 6.88 22.84
C TYR A 160 -2.18 6.30 24.24
N LEU A 161 -2.51 5.02 24.36
CA LEU A 161 -2.13 4.22 25.50
C LEU A 161 -0.78 3.57 25.17
N GLU A 162 0.27 4.00 25.84
CA GLU A 162 1.55 3.29 25.81
C GLU A 162 1.53 2.22 26.89
N VAL A 163 1.57 0.97 26.46
CA VAL A 163 1.50 -0.22 27.30
C VAL A 163 2.85 -0.91 27.21
N MET A 164 3.56 -0.92 28.32
CA MET A 164 4.84 -1.58 28.46
C MET A 164 4.69 -2.82 29.32
N ALA A 165 5.20 -3.94 28.84
CA ALA A 165 5.08 -5.24 29.48
C ALA A 165 6.41 -5.99 29.48
N VAL A 166 6.63 -6.76 30.53
CA VAL A 166 7.84 -7.58 30.72
C VAL A 166 7.47 -9.03 30.98
N ARG A 167 8.38 -9.94 30.68
CA ARG A 167 8.34 -11.34 31.08
C ARG A 167 9.73 -11.81 31.43
N ASP A 168 9.78 -12.80 32.31
CA ASP A 168 11.04 -13.31 32.83
C ASP A 168 11.79 -14.14 31.78
N ASP A 169 11.05 -14.90 30.96
CA ASP A 169 11.60 -15.72 29.87
C ASP A 169 10.64 -15.83 28.67
N GLU A 170 11.10 -16.45 27.56
CA GLU A 170 10.31 -16.56 26.32
C GLU A 170 9.08 -17.49 26.42
N SER A 171 9.04 -18.38 27.43
CA SER A 171 7.94 -19.31 27.71
C SER A 171 6.87 -18.72 28.65
N ALA A 172 7.24 -17.73 29.46
CA ALA A 172 6.32 -17.02 30.33
C ALA A 172 5.41 -16.03 29.56
N PRO A 173 4.18 -15.78 30.05
CA PRO A 173 3.32 -14.74 29.50
C PRO A 173 3.87 -13.35 29.85
N PHE A 174 3.63 -12.37 28.97
CA PHE A 174 3.88 -10.96 29.28
C PHE A 174 2.95 -10.46 30.38
N VAL A 175 3.54 -9.75 31.34
CA VAL A 175 2.83 -9.06 32.43
C VAL A 175 2.96 -7.56 32.22
N THR A 176 1.86 -6.83 32.36
CA THR A 176 1.86 -5.37 32.23
C THR A 176 2.74 -4.75 33.31
N ALA A 177 3.71 -3.92 32.91
CA ALA A 177 4.65 -3.28 33.81
C ALA A 177 4.28 -1.81 34.05
N LYS A 178 3.90 -1.09 32.98
CA LYS A 178 3.59 0.35 33.02
C LYS A 178 2.59 0.71 31.93
N ILE A 179 1.68 1.63 32.25
CA ILE A 179 0.72 2.20 31.30
C ILE A 179 0.78 3.72 31.39
N ARG A 180 0.97 4.38 30.24
CA ARG A 180 0.86 5.84 30.11
C ARG A 180 -0.26 6.19 29.14
N LEU A 181 -1.10 7.13 29.53
CA LEU A 181 -2.02 7.80 28.63
C LEU A 181 -1.34 9.07 28.12
N VAL A 182 -0.99 9.09 26.84
CA VAL A 182 -0.34 10.21 26.16
C VAL A 182 -1.38 10.93 25.31
N MET A 183 -1.61 12.19 25.62
CA MET A 183 -2.43 13.14 24.88
C MET A 183 -1.53 14.30 24.42
N ASP A 184 -2.03 15.18 23.54
CA ASP A 184 -1.22 16.19 22.84
C ASP A 184 -0.26 16.98 23.74
N ASP A 185 -0.72 17.44 24.91
CA ASP A 185 0.10 18.25 25.82
C ASP A 185 0.42 17.58 27.16
N VAL A 186 -0.06 16.35 27.39
CA VAL A 186 0.03 15.70 28.71
C VAL A 186 0.21 14.18 28.58
N ALA A 187 1.23 13.66 29.26
CA ALA A 187 1.37 12.22 29.53
C ALA A 187 1.04 11.92 30.99
N VAL A 188 0.06 11.06 31.22
CA VAL A 188 -0.38 10.62 32.56
C VAL A 188 0.01 9.16 32.76
N SER A 189 0.76 8.87 33.82
CA SER A 189 0.94 7.47 34.25
C SER A 189 -0.33 6.98 34.93
N VAL A 190 -0.92 5.92 34.37
CA VAL A 190 -2.18 5.31 34.81
C VAL A 190 -1.90 4.09 35.68
N TYR A 191 -0.79 3.41 35.42
CA TYR A 191 -0.35 2.21 36.11
C TYR A 191 1.17 2.11 36.04
N ASP A 192 1.82 1.79 37.16
CA ASP A 192 3.26 1.56 37.20
C ASP A 192 3.59 0.56 38.32
N THR A 193 4.29 -0.52 37.97
CA THR A 193 4.77 -1.55 38.91
C THR A 193 6.24 -1.35 39.29
N GLY A 194 6.94 -0.41 38.64
CA GLY A 194 8.39 -0.24 38.75
C GLY A 194 9.21 -1.30 38.03
N ARG A 195 8.59 -2.30 37.39
CA ARG A 195 9.30 -3.38 36.66
C ARG A 195 9.81 -2.98 35.28
N TRP A 196 9.42 -1.79 34.79
CA TRP A 196 9.90 -1.28 33.51
C TRP A 196 11.11 -0.38 33.74
N ALA A 197 12.28 -0.81 33.28
CA ALA A 197 13.46 0.05 33.25
C ALA A 197 13.21 1.18 32.22
N GLU A 198 13.43 2.43 32.61
CA GLU A 198 13.39 3.55 31.67
C GLU A 198 14.52 3.38 30.67
N VAL A 199 14.19 2.84 29.49
CA VAL A 199 15.06 2.94 28.33
C VAL A 199 14.88 4.38 27.83
N ASP A 200 15.91 5.22 27.96
CA ASP A 200 15.99 6.58 27.44
C ASP A 200 15.60 6.64 25.95
N ALA A 201 14.32 6.69 25.63
CA ALA A 201 13.81 6.92 24.28
C ALA A 201 13.79 8.43 23.93
N ASP A 202 14.08 9.29 24.91
CA ASP A 202 13.89 10.74 24.81
C ASP A 202 15.13 11.53 24.33
N LYS A 203 16.20 10.86 23.91
CA LYS A 203 17.39 11.54 23.36
C LYS A 203 17.29 11.93 21.88
N SER A 204 16.12 11.82 21.24
CA SER A 204 15.97 12.15 19.81
C SER A 204 15.11 13.38 19.47
N VAL A 205 14.61 14.11 20.48
CA VAL A 205 13.84 15.35 20.26
C VAL A 205 14.64 16.63 20.56
N GLN A 206 15.88 16.52 21.03
CA GLN A 206 16.81 17.65 21.17
C GLN A 206 18.11 17.41 20.38
N SER A 207 18.02 17.32 19.06
CA SER A 207 19.11 17.67 18.13
C SER A 207 18.68 17.42 16.68
N SER A 208 18.00 18.39 16.08
CA SER A 208 18.04 18.72 14.64
C SER A 208 17.31 20.05 14.43
#